data_AF-A0A8T4TKU6-F1
#
_entry.id   AF-A0A8T4TKU6-F1
#
_cell.length_a   1.000
_cell.length_b   1.000
_cell.length_c   1.000
_cell.angle_alpha   90.00
_cell.angle_beta   90.00
_cell.angle_gamma   90.00
#
_symmetry.space_group_name_H-M   'P 1'
#
loop_
_entity.id
_entity.type
_entity.pdbx_description
1 polymer ?
#
loop_
_entity_poly.entity_id
_entity_poly.type
_entity_poly.pdbx_seq_one_letter_code
_entity_poly.pdbx_strand_id
1 'polypeptide(L)'
;MRKRGQVIRDKRLRFKKGFQKKFIEEVKNKSGFSWKKLGHILGVSDYTLRIDWCKEKRTIPLRTVKKILKKFDMGSFENIKSEYIDEVLEKNWGQIKGGGKNIKEINTPKEDEKIAELLGVILGDGHLYHCELTITGNYHERAHHMYIGGIIKDSFGLGYKSFRNK
;
A
#
# COMPACT_ATOMS: atom_id res chain seq x y z
N MET A 1 19.92 -2.66 2.77
CA MET A 1 18.86 -1.85 2.13
C MET A 1 18.09 -2.76 1.17
N ARG A 2 16.78 -2.59 0.99
CA ARG A 2 16.02 -3.43 0.02
C ARG A 2 16.57 -3.19 -1.38
N LYS A 3 16.74 -4.25 -2.17
CA LYS A 3 16.99 -4.09 -3.60
C LYS A 3 15.68 -3.68 -4.29
N ARG A 4 15.77 -2.83 -5.30
CA ARG A 4 14.62 -2.42 -6.13
C ARG A 4 13.95 -3.69 -6.69
N GLY A 5 12.62 -3.79 -6.59
CA GLY A 5 11.85 -4.97 -7.03
C GLY A 5 11.58 -6.06 -5.97
N GLN A 6 12.20 -6.01 -4.78
CA GLN A 6 11.90 -6.98 -3.72
C GLN A 6 10.60 -6.65 -2.96
N VAL A 7 9.59 -7.52 -3.11
CA VAL A 7 8.34 -7.47 -2.34
C VAL A 7 8.53 -8.08 -0.96
N ILE A 8 8.25 -7.33 0.12
CA ILE A 8 8.22 -7.91 1.47
C ILE A 8 6.88 -8.58 1.71
N ARG A 9 6.85 -9.89 1.50
CA ARG A 9 5.74 -10.77 1.92
C ARG A 9 5.99 -11.25 3.35
N ASP A 10 5.95 -10.34 4.32
CA ASP A 10 6.10 -10.71 5.73
C ASP A 10 4.96 -10.12 6.57
N LYS A 11 4.49 -10.91 7.53
CA LYS A 11 3.54 -10.45 8.54
C LYS A 11 4.17 -9.33 9.36
N ARG A 12 3.35 -8.42 9.87
CA ARG A 12 3.80 -7.29 10.69
C ARG A 12 3.33 -7.46 12.11
N LEU A 13 4.13 -7.04 13.06
CA LEU A 13 3.79 -7.09 14.48
C LEU A 13 3.44 -5.68 14.94
N ARG A 14 2.23 -5.52 15.47
CA ARG A 14 1.84 -4.34 16.23
C ARG A 14 2.07 -4.66 17.71
N PHE A 15 2.97 -3.91 18.32
CA PHE A 15 3.25 -4.00 19.74
C PHE A 15 2.21 -3.19 20.51
N LYS A 16 1.97 -3.58 21.76
CA LYS A 16 1.27 -2.75 22.75
C LYS A 16 2.04 -1.44 22.92
N LYS A 17 1.33 -0.33 23.16
CA LYS A 17 1.91 1.01 23.27
C LYS A 17 3.03 1.04 24.31
N GLY A 18 4.20 1.57 23.93
CA GLY A 18 5.39 1.66 24.77
C GLY A 18 6.29 0.42 24.76
N PHE A 19 5.76 -0.76 24.41
CA PHE A 19 6.54 -2.01 24.44
C PHE A 19 7.44 -2.18 23.21
N GLN A 20 7.10 -1.56 22.07
CA GLN A 20 7.99 -1.59 20.91
C GLN A 20 9.29 -0.86 21.20
N LYS A 21 9.18 0.33 21.82
CA LYS A 21 10.33 1.11 22.23
C LYS A 21 11.19 0.33 23.22
N LYS A 22 10.58 -0.19 24.29
CA LYS A 22 11.25 -1.00 25.31
C LYS A 22 12.01 -2.18 24.69
N PHE A 23 11.35 -2.93 23.82
CA PHE A 23 11.96 -4.06 23.13
C PHE A 23 13.22 -3.66 22.34
N ILE A 24 13.16 -2.57 21.56
CA ILE A 24 14.32 -2.14 20.77
C ILE A 24 15.44 -1.55 21.64
N GLU A 25 15.10 -0.85 22.73
CA GLU A 25 16.08 -0.36 23.70
C GLU A 25 16.78 -1.51 24.43
N GLU A 26 16.05 -2.56 24.79
CA GLU A 26 16.63 -3.77 25.38
C GLU A 26 17.60 -4.46 24.42
N VAL A 27 17.23 -4.63 23.14
CA VAL A 27 18.12 -5.15 22.09
C VAL A 27 19.40 -4.31 22.00
N LYS A 28 19.25 -2.99 22.03
CA LYS A 28 20.36 -2.04 21.93
C LYS A 28 21.29 -2.16 23.14
N ASN A 29 20.74 -2.23 24.34
CA ASN A 29 21.50 -2.35 25.58
C ASN A 29 22.21 -3.70 25.66
N LYS A 30 21.50 -4.80 25.39
CA LYS A 30 22.05 -6.16 25.41
C LYS A 30 23.14 -6.38 24.36
N SER A 31 22.99 -5.78 23.18
CA SER A 31 23.98 -5.92 22.11
C SER A 31 25.24 -5.06 22.29
N GLY A 32 25.17 -3.96 23.05
CA GLY A 32 26.26 -2.98 23.18
C GLY A 32 26.66 -2.28 21.88
N PHE A 33 25.96 -2.51 20.77
CA PHE A 33 26.36 -2.03 19.44
C PHE A 33 25.80 -0.65 19.12
N SER A 34 26.54 0.16 18.35
CA SER A 34 26.00 1.41 17.77
C SER A 34 24.76 1.14 16.89
N TRP A 35 23.89 2.14 16.74
CA TRP A 35 22.68 1.99 15.89
C TRP A 35 23.03 1.60 14.45
N LYS A 36 24.14 2.14 13.92
CA LYS A 36 24.64 1.82 12.59
C LYS A 36 25.04 0.35 12.47
N LYS A 37 25.77 -0.18 13.47
CA LYS A 37 26.18 -1.59 13.50
C LYS A 37 24.98 -2.52 13.68
N LEU A 38 24.04 -2.17 14.56
CA LEU A 38 22.80 -2.94 14.76
C LEU A 38 21.95 -2.98 13.49
N GLY A 39 21.82 -1.84 12.79
CA GLY A 39 21.14 -1.75 11.49
C GLY A 39 21.78 -2.68 10.46
N HIS A 40 23.11 -2.66 10.34
CA HIS A 40 23.85 -3.55 9.44
C HIS A 40 23.57 -5.04 9.75
N ILE A 41 23.64 -5.44 11.02
CA ILE A 41 23.37 -6.82 11.46
C ILE A 41 21.95 -7.26 11.11
N LEU A 42 20.97 -6.38 11.34
CA LEU A 42 19.56 -6.67 11.12
C LEU A 42 19.15 -6.53 9.64
N GLY A 43 19.93 -5.82 8.83
CA GLY A 43 19.64 -5.54 7.43
C GLY A 43 18.67 -4.37 7.22
N VAL A 44 18.60 -3.44 8.19
CA VAL A 44 17.75 -2.24 8.16
C VAL A 44 18.59 -0.97 8.37
N SER A 45 18.05 0.20 8.03
CA SER A 45 18.75 1.45 8.33
C SER A 45 18.72 1.73 9.83
N ASP A 46 19.72 2.46 10.31
CA ASP A 46 19.77 2.97 11.68
C ASP A 46 18.59 3.93 11.96
N TYR A 47 18.16 4.69 10.96
CA TYR A 47 16.95 5.51 11.04
C TYR A 47 15.72 4.67 11.37
N THR A 48 15.54 3.51 10.72
CA THR A 48 14.39 2.63 11.00
C THR A 48 14.41 2.12 12.44
N LEU A 49 15.58 1.80 12.99
CA LEU A 49 15.69 1.40 14.39
C LEU A 49 15.34 2.57 15.33
N ARG A 50 16.07 3.68 15.20
CA ARG A 50 16.04 4.80 16.13
C ARG A 50 14.79 5.69 16.02
N ILE A 51 14.26 5.87 14.82
CA ILE A 51 13.16 6.79 14.56
C ILE A 51 11.87 6.04 14.28
N ASP A 52 11.86 5.05 13.40
CA ASP A 52 10.61 4.36 13.07
C ASP A 52 10.17 3.43 14.20
N TRP A 53 11.08 2.63 14.76
CA TRP A 53 10.72 1.61 15.74
C TRP A 53 10.77 2.11 17.18
N CYS A 54 11.83 2.80 17.62
CA CYS A 54 11.88 3.37 18.98
C CYS A 54 10.82 4.46 19.23
N LYS A 55 10.36 5.18 18.20
CA LYS A 55 9.24 6.14 18.35
C LYS A 55 7.88 5.52 17.98
N GLU A 56 7.85 4.20 17.80
CA GLU A 56 6.62 3.42 17.54
C GLU A 56 5.81 3.90 16.32
N LYS A 57 6.47 4.57 15.36
CA LYS A 57 5.82 5.12 14.16
C LYS A 57 5.44 4.06 13.15
N ARG A 58 6.15 2.92 13.16
CA ARG A 58 5.98 1.82 12.20
C ARG A 58 6.04 0.48 12.91
N THR A 59 5.31 -0.49 12.36
CA THR A 59 5.30 -1.89 12.79
C THR A 59 6.55 -2.64 12.32
N ILE A 60 6.96 -3.64 13.10
CA ILE A 60 8.17 -4.43 12.84
C ILE A 60 7.81 -5.70 12.05
N PRO A 61 8.58 -6.08 11.00
CA PRO A 61 8.40 -7.38 10.34
C PRO A 61 8.63 -8.56 11.30
N LEU A 62 7.77 -9.59 11.23
CA LEU A 62 7.87 -10.80 12.03
C LEU A 62 9.24 -11.47 11.88
N ARG A 63 9.76 -11.57 10.66
CA ARG A 63 11.08 -12.17 10.40
C ARG A 63 12.20 -11.41 11.12
N THR A 64 12.07 -10.09 11.26
CA THR A 64 13.07 -9.28 11.95
C THR A 64 13.02 -9.54 13.44
N VAL A 65 11.83 -9.62 14.04
CA VAL A 65 11.69 -9.96 15.46
C VAL A 65 12.26 -11.35 15.74
N LYS A 66 11.93 -12.36 14.93
CA LYS A 66 12.54 -13.70 15.04
C LYS A 66 14.07 -13.66 14.91
N LYS A 67 14.60 -12.85 13.98
CA LYS A 67 16.05 -12.67 13.81
C LYS A 67 16.71 -12.02 15.03
N ILE A 68 16.04 -11.03 15.65
CA ILE A 68 16.49 -10.38 16.88
C ILE A 68 16.53 -11.39 18.02
N LEU A 69 15.42 -12.10 18.25
CA LEU A 69 15.30 -13.12 19.29
C LEU A 69 16.42 -14.15 19.22
N LYS A 70 16.66 -14.70 18.01
CA LYS A 70 17.72 -15.67 17.78
C LYS A 70 19.13 -15.11 17.94
N LYS A 71 19.39 -13.86 17.51
CA LYS A 71 20.75 -13.29 17.51
C LYS A 71 21.19 -12.75 18.86
N PHE A 72 20.25 -12.28 19.68
CA PHE A 72 20.54 -11.62 20.95
C PHE A 72 19.99 -12.39 22.15
N ASP A 73 19.54 -13.63 21.92
CA ASP A 73 19.03 -14.54 22.94
C ASP A 73 18.00 -13.88 23.85
N MET A 74 16.92 -13.36 23.24
CA MET A 74 15.87 -12.59 23.93
C MET A 74 14.62 -13.41 24.25
N GLY A 75 14.77 -14.73 24.38
CA GLY A 75 13.67 -15.65 24.63
C GLY A 75 12.91 -16.08 23.38
N SER A 76 11.78 -16.75 23.59
CA SER A 76 10.93 -17.30 22.53
C SER A 76 9.97 -16.25 21.96
N PHE A 77 9.48 -16.52 20.75
CA PHE A 77 8.48 -15.65 20.13
C PHE A 77 7.16 -15.67 20.90
N GLU A 78 6.81 -16.83 21.47
CA GLU A 78 5.58 -17.07 22.22
C GLU A 78 5.52 -16.18 23.48
N ASN A 79 6.64 -16.01 24.19
CA ASN A 79 6.73 -15.13 25.36
C ASN A 79 6.51 -13.67 24.97
N ILE A 80 7.19 -13.20 23.93
CA ILE A 80 7.01 -11.84 23.42
C ILE A 80 5.59 -11.63 22.89
N LYS A 81 5.01 -12.64 22.25
CA LYS A 81 3.67 -12.55 21.67
C LYS A 81 2.60 -12.31 22.73
N SER A 82 2.66 -13.00 23.87
CA SER A 82 1.70 -12.79 24.97
C SER A 82 1.94 -11.46 25.70
N GLU A 83 3.21 -11.12 25.95
CA GLU A 83 3.56 -9.97 26.77
C GLU A 83 3.47 -8.65 26.01
N TYR A 84 4.06 -8.57 24.81
CA TYR A 84 4.34 -7.31 24.11
C TYR A 84 3.51 -7.07 22.86
N ILE A 85 2.99 -8.12 22.21
CA ILE A 85 2.27 -7.99 20.94
C ILE A 85 0.78 -7.75 21.20
N ASP A 86 0.24 -6.76 20.51
CA ASP A 86 -1.19 -6.45 20.47
C ASP A 86 -1.86 -7.20 19.32
N GLU A 87 -1.30 -7.12 18.11
CA GLU A 87 -1.85 -7.80 16.93
C GLU A 87 -0.75 -8.27 15.96
N VAL A 88 -0.98 -9.44 15.35
CA VAL A 88 -0.20 -9.91 14.20
C VAL A 88 -0.95 -9.56 12.92
N LEU A 89 -0.43 -8.57 12.20
CA LEU A 89 -1.02 -8.02 11.00
C LEU A 89 -0.59 -8.81 9.76
N GLU A 90 -1.49 -8.86 8.78
CA GLU A 90 -1.26 -9.55 7.52
C GLU A 90 -0.10 -8.99 6.69
N LYS A 91 0.37 -9.80 5.74
CA LYS A 91 1.38 -9.38 4.76
C LYS A 91 0.89 -8.11 4.03
N ASN A 92 1.81 -7.22 3.70
CA ASN A 92 1.53 -5.95 3.01
C ASN A 92 0.61 -4.95 3.77
N TRP A 93 0.31 -5.16 5.05
CA TRP A 93 -0.59 -4.28 5.81
C TRP A 93 -0.29 -2.77 5.65
N GLY A 94 0.99 -2.39 5.73
CA GLY A 94 1.39 -0.98 5.56
C GLY A 94 1.13 -0.43 4.15
N GLN A 95 1.21 -1.27 3.12
CA GLN A 95 0.86 -0.90 1.74
C GLN A 95 -0.64 -0.82 1.56
N ILE A 96 -1.40 -1.76 2.14
CA ILE A 96 -2.87 -1.74 2.11
C ILE A 96 -3.39 -0.45 2.77
N LYS A 97 -2.88 -0.11 3.96
CA LYS A 97 -3.29 1.11 4.67
C LYS A 97 -2.80 2.40 3.99
N GLY A 98 -1.65 2.35 3.32
CA GLY A 98 -1.11 3.50 2.59
C GLY A 98 -1.79 3.73 1.22
N GLY A 99 -2.12 2.65 0.52
CA GLY A 99 -2.71 2.69 -0.83
C GLY A 99 -4.23 2.78 -0.84
N GLY A 100 -4.91 2.21 0.16
CA GLY A 100 -6.37 2.21 0.23
C GLY A 100 -7.01 3.58 0.36
N LYS A 101 -6.26 4.63 0.74
CA LYS A 101 -6.81 5.99 0.86
C LYS A 101 -7.16 6.66 -0.48
N ASN A 102 -6.61 6.18 -1.60
CA ASN A 102 -6.75 6.84 -2.91
C ASN A 102 -7.41 5.96 -3.98
N ILE A 103 -7.93 4.78 -3.63
CA ILE A 103 -8.65 3.93 -4.58
C ILE A 103 -10.08 4.45 -4.64
N LYS A 104 -10.51 4.96 -5.79
CA LYS A 104 -11.92 5.24 -6.03
C LYS A 104 -12.62 3.92 -6.30
N GLU A 105 -13.69 3.64 -5.56
CA GLU A 105 -14.60 2.56 -5.91
C GLU A 105 -15.30 2.91 -7.22
N ILE A 106 -15.42 1.92 -8.10
CA ILE A 106 -16.03 2.03 -9.42
C ILE A 106 -17.22 1.07 -9.42
N ASN A 107 -18.37 1.54 -9.88
CA ASN A 107 -19.55 0.69 -9.98
C ASN A 107 -19.36 -0.32 -11.13
N THR A 108 -19.85 -1.55 -10.92
CA THR A 108 -19.98 -2.51 -12.03
C THR A 108 -21.25 -2.16 -12.79
N PRO A 109 -21.17 -1.88 -14.10
CA PRO A 109 -22.33 -1.46 -14.88
C PRO A 109 -23.30 -2.64 -15.08
N LYS A 110 -24.58 -2.35 -15.32
CA LYS A 110 -25.55 -3.36 -15.76
C LYS A 110 -25.42 -3.56 -17.26
N GLU A 111 -25.66 -4.78 -17.73
CA GLU A 111 -25.72 -5.07 -19.16
C GLU A 111 -27.00 -4.47 -19.75
N ASP A 112 -26.87 -3.36 -20.48
CA ASP A 112 -27.96 -2.67 -21.13
C ASP A 112 -27.52 -2.01 -22.45
N GLU A 113 -28.47 -1.43 -23.18
CA GLU A 113 -28.22 -0.76 -24.46
C GLU A 113 -27.20 0.39 -24.34
N LYS A 114 -27.16 1.10 -23.21
CA LYS A 114 -26.24 2.22 -23.01
C LYS A 114 -24.80 1.73 -22.88
N ILE A 115 -24.59 0.59 -22.22
CA ILE A 115 -23.28 -0.05 -22.15
C ILE A 115 -22.86 -0.60 -23.50
N ALA A 116 -23.79 -1.20 -24.27
CA ALA A 116 -23.49 -1.64 -25.63
C ALA A 116 -23.03 -0.47 -26.52
N GLU A 117 -23.71 0.68 -26.43
CA GLU A 117 -23.33 1.92 -27.11
C GLU A 117 -21.93 2.40 -26.71
N LEU A 118 -21.67 2.49 -25.39
CA LEU A 118 -20.36 2.88 -24.88
C LEU A 118 -19.26 1.93 -25.37
N LEU A 119 -19.50 0.61 -25.38
CA LEU A 119 -18.55 -0.37 -25.90
C LEU A 119 -18.28 -0.16 -27.39
N GLY A 120 -19.32 0.13 -28.19
CA GLY A 120 -19.16 0.47 -29.61
C GLY A 120 -18.23 1.67 -29.81
N VAL A 121 -18.44 2.75 -29.06
CA VAL A 121 -17.59 3.94 -29.11
C VAL A 121 -16.16 3.64 -28.67
N ILE A 122 -15.96 2.85 -27.61
CA ILE A 122 -14.62 2.47 -27.14
C ILE A 122 -13.88 1.67 -28.20
N LEU A 123 -14.58 0.78 -28.92
CA LEU A 123 -13.98 -0.08 -29.94
C LEU A 123 -13.67 0.68 -31.25
N GLY A 124 -14.44 1.72 -31.57
CA GLY A 124 -14.20 2.56 -32.75
C GLY A 124 -13.15 3.64 -32.50
N ASP A 125 -13.47 4.57 -31.59
CA ASP A 125 -12.77 5.84 -31.40
C ASP A 125 -12.05 5.95 -30.04
N GLY A 126 -12.13 4.88 -29.25
CA GLY A 126 -11.54 4.79 -27.93
C GLY A 126 -10.06 4.38 -27.95
N HIS A 127 -9.30 4.94 -27.03
CA HIS A 127 -7.97 4.49 -26.66
C HIS A 127 -7.94 4.16 -25.17
N LEU A 128 -7.68 2.90 -24.84
CA LEU A 128 -7.54 2.41 -23.47
C LEU A 128 -6.06 2.14 -23.17
N TYR A 129 -5.49 2.92 -22.25
CA TYR A 129 -4.12 2.72 -21.79
C TYR A 129 -4.05 2.72 -20.26
N HIS A 130 -3.56 1.62 -19.69
CA HIS A 130 -3.53 1.39 -18.24
C HIS A 130 -4.92 1.54 -17.58
N CYS A 131 -5.16 2.65 -16.90
CA CYS A 131 -6.41 2.96 -16.21
C CYS A 131 -7.07 4.24 -16.77
N GLU A 132 -6.71 4.61 -18.00
CA GLU A 132 -7.20 5.80 -18.68
C GLU A 132 -7.91 5.40 -19.98
N LEU A 133 -9.15 5.86 -20.12
CA LEU A 133 -9.93 5.77 -21.34
C LEU A 133 -10.01 7.16 -21.96
N THR A 134 -9.57 7.28 -23.21
CA THR A 134 -9.69 8.50 -24.01
C THR A 134 -10.58 8.20 -25.20
N ILE A 135 -11.58 9.04 -25.46
CA ILE A 135 -12.42 8.97 -26.66
C ILE A 135 -12.18 10.25 -27.44
N THR A 136 -11.80 10.13 -28.71
CA THR A 136 -11.48 11.27 -29.57
C THR A 136 -12.47 11.30 -30.73
N GLY A 137 -13.00 12.47 -31.07
CA GLY A 137 -13.90 12.60 -32.21
C GLY A 137 -14.04 14.06 -32.63
N ASN A 138 -14.97 14.34 -33.54
CA ASN A 138 -15.10 15.67 -34.14
C ASN A 138 -15.81 16.65 -33.18
N TYR A 139 -15.56 17.95 -33.36
CA TYR A 139 -16.27 19.02 -32.64
C TYR A 139 -17.79 18.98 -32.86
N HIS A 140 -18.23 18.60 -34.07
CA HIS A 140 -19.66 18.48 -34.38
C HIS A 140 -20.36 17.37 -33.59
N GLU A 141 -19.60 16.39 -33.08
CA GLU A 141 -20.10 15.24 -32.29
C GLU A 141 -20.01 15.51 -30.78
N ARG A 142 -19.70 16.75 -30.38
CA ARG A 142 -19.53 17.12 -28.97
C ARG A 142 -20.74 16.74 -28.11
N ALA A 143 -21.96 16.89 -28.64
CA ALA A 143 -23.18 16.49 -27.95
C ALA A 143 -23.19 14.98 -27.65
N HIS A 144 -22.76 14.17 -28.62
CA HIS A 144 -22.61 12.73 -28.46
C HIS A 144 -21.54 12.40 -27.39
N HIS A 145 -20.38 13.06 -27.42
CA HIS A 145 -19.36 12.85 -26.37
C HIS A 145 -19.84 13.23 -24.97
N MET A 146 -20.66 14.27 -24.82
CA MET A 146 -21.27 14.62 -23.53
C MET A 146 -22.25 13.54 -23.06
N TYR A 147 -23.01 12.95 -23.99
CA TYR A 147 -23.89 11.81 -23.71
C TYR A 147 -23.11 10.58 -23.26
N ILE A 148 -22.04 10.20 -23.97
CA ILE A 148 -21.15 9.10 -23.60
C ILE A 148 -20.52 9.33 -22.21
N GLY A 149 -20.09 10.57 -21.94
CA GLY A 149 -19.59 10.95 -20.61
C GLY A 149 -20.66 10.81 -19.51
N GLY A 150 -21.94 11.03 -19.84
CA GLY A 150 -23.08 10.75 -18.98
C GLY A 150 -23.22 9.26 -18.66
N ILE A 151 -23.15 8.39 -19.68
CA ILE A 151 -23.17 6.93 -19.49
C ILE A 151 -22.03 6.49 -18.56
N ILE A 152 -20.82 6.99 -18.76
CA ILE A 152 -19.66 6.65 -17.90
C ILE A 152 -19.93 7.05 -16.44
N LYS A 153 -20.51 8.25 -16.23
CA LYS A 153 -20.82 8.74 -14.88
C LYS A 153 -21.91 7.91 -14.22
N ASP A 154 -22.99 7.61 -14.93
CA ASP A 154 -24.14 6.90 -14.38
C ASP A 154 -23.82 5.42 -14.12
N SER A 155 -23.12 4.77 -15.05
CA SER A 155 -22.85 3.34 -15.00
C SER A 155 -21.66 2.98 -14.11
N PHE A 156 -20.62 3.82 -14.05
CA PHE A 156 -19.37 3.52 -13.32
C PHE A 156 -19.14 4.43 -12.11
N GLY A 157 -19.92 5.51 -11.93
CA GLY A 157 -19.71 6.48 -10.86
C GLY A 157 -18.48 7.37 -11.09
N LEU A 158 -17.98 7.44 -12.33
CA LEU A 158 -16.74 8.13 -12.67
C LEU A 158 -17.00 9.51 -13.30
N GLY A 159 -16.25 10.52 -12.87
CA GLY A 159 -16.21 11.81 -13.56
C GLY A 159 -15.35 11.73 -14.82
N TYR A 160 -15.71 12.48 -15.86
CA TYR A 160 -14.92 12.65 -17.08
C TYR A 160 -14.45 14.10 -17.24
N LYS A 161 -13.42 14.31 -18.05
CA LYS A 161 -12.95 15.63 -18.48
C LYS A 161 -13.02 15.70 -20.00
N SER A 162 -13.48 16.83 -20.52
CA SER A 162 -13.45 17.10 -21.96
C SER A 162 -12.38 18.15 -22.25
N PHE A 163 -11.61 17.91 -23.30
CA PHE A 163 -10.54 18.81 -23.76
C PHE A 163 -10.82 19.17 -25.21
N ARG A 164 -10.47 20.40 -25.59
CA ARG A 164 -10.50 20.86 -26.97
C ARG A 164 -9.06 21.15 -27.37
N ASN A 165 -8.56 20.45 -28.38
CA ASN A 165 -7.29 20.84 -29.00
C ASN A 165 -7.48 22.20 -29.67
N LYS A 166 -6.53 23.11 -29.41
CA LYS A 166 -6.48 24.43 -30.03
C LYS A 166 -6.02 24.32 -31.48
#